data_AF-A0A961DS65-F1
#
_entry.id   AF-A0A961DS65-F1
#
_cell.length_a   1.000
_cell.length_b   1.000
_cell.length_c   1.000
_cell.angle_alpha   90.00
_cell.angle_beta   90.00
_cell.angle_gamma   90.00
#
_symmetry.space_group_name_H-M   'P 1'
#
loop_
_entity.id
_entity.type
_entity.pdbx_description
1 polymer ?
#
loop_
_entity_poly.entity_id
_entity_poly.type
_entity_poly.pdbx_seq_one_letter_code
_entity_poly.pdbx_strand_id
1 'polypeptide(L)' 'MTVKLWPGKSEDDTRRLADEIILSVTAILGYREESESESVSVAMKEVESADWKTQVYDPDIRDRPTGELCKAPGYTM' A
#
# COMPACT_ATOMS: atom_id res chain seq x y z
N MET A 1 -6.89 -1.84 -1.64
CA MET A 1 -5.57 -1.22 -1.86
C MET A 1 -4.49 -2.29 -1.86
N THR A 2 -3.30 -1.97 -2.37
CA THR A 2 -2.15 -2.91 -2.35
C THR A 2 -0.92 -2.20 -1.80
N VAL A 3 -0.22 -2.87 -0.89
CA VAL A 3 1.10 -2.48 -0.40
C VAL A 3 2.12 -3.36 -1.11
N LYS A 4 3.01 -2.74 -1.88
CA LYS A 4 4.16 -3.40 -2.49
C LYS A 4 5.39 -3.12 -1.64
N LEU A 5 6.16 -4.15 -1.30
CA LEU A 5 7.32 -4.07 -0.43
C LEU A 5 8.41 -5.05 -0.86
N TRP A 6 9.63 -4.86 -0.37
CA TRP A 6 10.69 -5.86 -0.54
C TRP A 6 10.39 -7.13 0.25
N PRO A 7 10.89 -8.30 -0.23
CA PRO A 7 10.64 -9.57 0.40
C PRO A 7 11.32 -9.72 1.76
N GLY A 8 10.86 -10.70 2.53
CA GLY A 8 11.49 -11.14 3.77
C GLY A 8 10.82 -10.63 5.05
N LYS A 9 9.55 -10.23 4.96
CA LYS A 9 8.73 -9.95 6.17
C LYS A 9 8.07 -11.23 6.65
N SER A 10 7.88 -11.35 7.97
CA SER A 10 7.12 -12.46 8.52
C SER A 10 5.63 -12.31 8.18
N GLU A 11 4.89 -13.42 8.15
CA GLU A 11 3.44 -13.38 7.96
C GLU A 11 2.74 -12.60 9.08
N ASP A 12 3.23 -12.71 10.32
CA ASP A 12 2.68 -12.00 11.48
C ASP A 12 2.89 -10.49 11.38
N ASP A 13 4.08 -10.04 10.97
CA ASP A 13 4.33 -8.60 10.72
C ASP A 13 3.44 -8.07 9.59
N THR A 14 3.25 -8.89 8.55
CA THR A 14 2.43 -8.55 7.39
C THR A 14 0.95 -8.42 7.77
N ARG A 15 0.44 -9.35 8.59
CA ARG A 15 -0.93 -9.30 9.11
C ARG A 15 -1.14 -8.11 10.04
N ARG A 16 -0.22 -7.90 10.99
CA ARG A 16 -0.29 -6.76 11.91
C ARG A 16 -0.28 -5.43 11.16
N LEU A 17 0.57 -5.27 10.14
CA LEU A 17 0.59 -4.07 9.32
C LEU A 17 -0.73 -3.85 8.56
N ALA A 18 -1.34 -4.93 8.05
CA ALA A 18 -2.64 -4.85 7.38
C ALA A 18 -3.73 -4.30 8.33
N ASP A 19 -3.78 -4.81 9.56
CA ASP A 19 -4.74 -4.38 10.57
C ASP A 19 -4.57 -2.90 10.92
N GLU A 20 -3.33 -2.45 11.14
CA GLU A 20 -3.02 -1.05 11.46
C GLU A 20 -3.38 -0.09 10.31
N ILE A 21 -3.20 -0.52 9.06
CA ILE A 21 -3.61 0.27 7.89
C ILE A 21 -5.13 0.41 7.85
N ILE A 22 -5.88 -0.68 8.04
CA ILE A 22 -7.35 -0.64 8.02
C ILE A 22 -7.85 0.28 9.13
N LEU A 23 -7.35 0.11 10.36
CA LEU A 23 -7.70 0.96 11.49
C LEU A 23 -7.42 2.45 11.22
N SER A 24 -6.27 2.76 10.64
CA SER A 24 -5.90 4.14 10.30
C SER A 24 -6.81 4.73 9.23
N VAL A 25 -7.13 3.96 8.18
CA VAL A 25 -7.98 4.40 7.08
C VAL A 25 -9.40 4.65 7.56
N THR A 26 -9.99 3.72 8.31
CA THR A 26 -11.35 3.86 8.83
C THR A 26 -11.47 5.05 9.78
N ALA A 27 -10.47 5.24 10.66
CA ALA A 27 -10.44 6.38 11.58
C ALA A 27 -10.30 7.73 10.85
N ILE A 28 -9.39 7.85 9.88
CA ILE A 28 -9.12 9.10 9.15
C ILE A 28 -10.27 9.47 8.21
N LEU A 29 -10.84 8.49 7.50
CA LEU A 29 -11.91 8.71 6.53
C LEU A 29 -13.31 8.72 7.17
N GLY A 30 -13.41 8.37 8.46
CA GLY A 30 -14.65 8.46 9.22
C GLY A 30 -15.64 7.34 8.91
N TYR A 31 -15.18 6.16 8.48
CA TYR A 31 -16.01 4.97 8.34
C TYR A 31 -16.42 4.49 9.72
N ARG A 32 -17.63 4.84 10.14
CA ARG A 32 -18.14 4.66 11.51
C ARG A 32 -19.02 3.44 11.67
N GLU A 33 -19.60 2.96 10.59
CA GLU A 33 -20.38 1.72 10.60
C GLU A 33 -19.48 0.53 10.27
N GLU A 34 -19.74 -0.62 10.90
CA GLU A 34 -19.02 -1.88 10.65
C GLU A 34 -19.07 -2.25 9.15
N SER A 35 -20.21 -2.02 8.50
CA SER A 35 -20.43 -2.23 7.06
C SER A 35 -19.51 -1.41 6.15
N GLU A 36 -19.14 -0.18 6.54
CA GLU A 36 -18.22 0.66 5.77
C GLU A 36 -16.76 0.25 5.97
N SER A 37 -16.43 -0.19 7.19
CA SER A 37 -15.10 -0.70 7.52
C SER A 37 -14.79 -2.01 6.80
N GLU A 38 -15.79 -2.88 6.61
CA GLU A 38 -15.68 -4.12 5.84
C GLU A 38 -15.38 -3.90 4.35
N SER A 39 -15.63 -2.70 3.83
CA SER A 39 -15.36 -2.36 2.42
C SER A 39 -13.88 -2.03 2.15
N VAL A 40 -13.05 -1.90 3.19
CA VAL A 40 -11.61 -1.61 3.06
C VAL A 40 -10.81 -2.91 3.06
N SER A 41 -10.18 -3.24 1.93
CA SER A 41 -9.29 -4.40 1.83
C SER A 41 -7.86 -4.00 1.48
N VAL A 42 -6.88 -4.70 2.02
CA VAL A 42 -5.44 -4.50 1.74
C VAL A 42 -4.79 -5.81 1.28
N ALA A 43 -4.08 -5.75 0.17
CA ALA A 43 -3.24 -6.84 -0.33
C ALA A 43 -1.76 -6.52 -0.09
N MET A 44 -1.00 -7.49 0.40
CA MET A 44 0.44 -7.36 0.62
C MET A 44 1.16 -8.13 -0.50
N LYS A 45 2.04 -7.45 -1.23
CA LYS A 45 2.77 -8.05 -2.35
C LYS A 45 4.27 -7.80 -2.20
N GLU A 46 5.03 -8.89 -2.05
CA GLU A 46 6.48 -8.83 -2.11
C GLU A 46 6.94 -8.66 -3.58
N VAL A 47 7.91 -7.77 -3.78
CA VAL A 47 8.52 -7.48 -5.08
C VAL A 47 10.03 -7.45 -4.88
N GLU A 48 10.73 -8.28 -5.65
CA GLU A 48 12.19 -8.31 -5.65
C GLU A 48 12.78 -6.96 -6.03
N SER A 49 13.93 -6.62 -5.45
CA SER A 49 14.58 -5.33 -5.71
C SER A 49 14.95 -5.14 -7.18
N ALA A 50 15.35 -6.22 -7.86
CA ALA A 50 15.67 -6.24 -9.28
C ALA A 50 14.45 -5.91 -10.17
N ASP A 51 13.25 -6.23 -9.70
CA ASP A 51 11.99 -6.00 -10.44
C ASP A 51 11.28 -4.71 -10.01
N TRP A 52 11.79 -3.99 -9.01
CA TRP A 52 11.12 -2.84 -8.43
C TRP A 52 10.85 -1.73 -9.46
N LYS A 53 11.80 -1.51 -10.38
CA LYS A 53 11.64 -0.51 -11.42
C LYS A 53 10.42 -0.80 -12.30
N THR A 54 10.33 -2.01 -12.83
CA THR A 54 9.29 -2.39 -13.80
C THR A 54 7.96 -2.71 -13.15
N GLN A 55 7.95 -3.21 -11.91
CA GLN A 55 6.71 -3.60 -11.21
C GLN A 55 6.13 -2.54 -10.29
N VAL A 56 6.91 -1.51 -9.90
CA VAL A 56 6.49 -0.47 -8.96
C VAL A 56 6.80 0.93 -9.46
N TYR A 57 8.08 1.25 -9.68
CA TYR A 57 8.47 2.63 -9.94
C TYR A 57 7.86 3.18 -11.22
N ASP A 58 7.98 2.46 -12.31
CA ASP A 58 7.46 2.89 -13.60
C ASP A 58 5.91 2.99 -13.54
N PRO A 59 5.15 1.92 -13.24
CA PRO A 59 3.69 1.97 -13.32
C PRO A 59 2.98 2.71 -12.17
N ASP A 60 3.48 2.63 -10.92
CA ASP A 60 2.77 3.15 -9.75
C ASP A 60 3.28 4.52 -9.27
N ILE A 61 4.43 4.97 -9.77
CA ILE A 61 5.07 6.23 -9.36
C ILE A 61 5.27 7.16 -10.55
N ARG A 62 6.08 6.77 -11.55
CA ARG A 62 6.46 7.65 -12.66
C ARG A 62 5.28 7.93 -13.59
N ASP A 63 4.60 6.87 -14.01
CA ASP A 63 3.56 6.93 -15.05
C ASP A 63 2.17 7.21 -14.45
N ARG A 64 2.10 7.43 -13.14
CA ARG A 64 0.85 7.64 -12.42
C ARG A 64 0.27 9.04 -12.72
N PRO A 65 -1.05 9.18 -12.94
CA PRO A 65 -1.65 10.47 -13.24
C PRO A 65 -1.37 11.52 -12.17
N THR A 66 -1.18 12.76 -12.62
CA THR A 66 -0.95 13.90 -11.73
C THR A 66 -2.12 14.06 -10.77
N GLY A 67 -1.82 14.13 -9.47
CA GLY A 67 -2.83 14.28 -8.41
C GLY A 67 -3.26 12.98 -7.73
N GLU A 68 -2.95 11.81 -8.30
CA GLU A 68 -3.25 10.53 -7.64
C GLU A 68 -2.14 10.07 -6.67
N LEU A 69 -0.91 10.52 -6.89
CA LEU A 69 0.21 10.21 -6.01
C LEU A 69 0.25 11.18 -4.82
N CYS A 70 -0.42 10.81 -3.73
CA CYS A 70 -0.49 11.65 -2.51
C CYS A 70 0.89 11.88 -1.85
N LYS A 71 1.87 10.98 -2.07
CA LYS A 71 3.24 11.10 -1.56
C LYS A 71 4.24 10.56 -2.57
N ALA A 72 5.11 11.44 -3.08
CA ALA A 72 6.21 11.06 -3.96
C ALA A 72 7.35 10.37 -3.18
N PRO A 73 8.11 9.47 -3.82
CA PRO A 73 9.31 8.91 -3.21
C PRO A 73 10.40 9.98 -3.03
N GLY A 74 11.29 9.76 -2.06
CA GLY A 74 12.51 10.57 -1.88
C GLY A 74 13.67 10.14 -2.79
N TYR A 75 13.40 9.34 -3.83
CA TYR A 75 14.39 8.78 -4.74
C TYR A 75 13.88 8.78 -6.18
N THR A 76 14.81 8.64 -7.13
CA THR A 76 14.53 8.49 -8.56
C THR A 76 15.20 7.24 -9.12
N MET A 77 14.59 6.61 -10.12
CA MET A 77 15.08 5.40 -10.81
C MET A 77 14.95 5.50 -12.33
#